data_AF-A0AAD0MQD5-F1
#
_entry.id   AF-A0AAD0MQD5-F1
#
_cell.length_a   1.000
_cell.length_b   1.000
_cell.length_c   1.000
_cell.angle_alpha   90.00
_cell.angle_beta   90.00
_cell.angle_gamma   90.00
#
_symmetry.space_group_name_H-M   'P 1'
#
loop_
_entity.id
_entity.type
_entity.pdbx_description
1 polymer ?
#
loop_
_entity_poly.entity_id
_entity_poly.type
_entity_poly.pdbx_seq_one_letter_code
_entity_poly.pdbx_strand_id
1 'polypeptide(L)'
;MKKIIIFFLMILSITIFSEEYKPYLKKNTNNKNLVFSAQIKDSKKVISIYKENKKLIYVYGSEGEKAEKIIIGTANKNLFKNENEIPLNENNNNKLTENFILFKVKNYTYLISFYNNYGVKENSYTLTVAKNDEEILFDKELDISIVYDNLFNTNFFKKLPYDNGVVAYYVTYD
;
A
#
# COMPACT_ATOMS: atom_id res chain seq x y z
N MET A 1 10.74 36.56 12.68
CA MET A 1 9.76 36.52 11.56
C MET A 1 9.99 35.33 10.60
N LYS A 2 11.23 34.91 10.29
CA LYS A 2 11.50 33.73 9.42
C LYS A 2 10.85 32.41 9.89
N LYS A 3 10.79 32.15 11.20
CA LYS A 3 10.20 30.90 11.75
C LYS A 3 8.69 30.76 11.50
N ILE A 4 7.94 31.87 11.50
CA ILE A 4 6.47 31.86 11.28
C ILE A 4 6.15 31.61 9.81
N ILE A 5 6.91 32.20 8.89
CA ILE A 5 6.75 31.99 7.44
C ILE A 5 6.97 30.52 7.08
N ILE A 6 8.03 29.91 7.62
CA ILE A 6 8.32 28.49 7.40
C ILE A 6 7.18 27.60 7.92
N PHE A 7 6.66 27.89 9.11
CA PHE A 7 5.55 27.13 9.69
C PHE A 7 4.26 27.25 8.86
N PHE A 8 3.94 28.45 8.38
CA PHE A 8 2.77 28.68 7.53
C PHE A 8 2.90 28.00 6.16
N LEU A 9 4.08 28.06 5.54
CA LEU A 9 4.37 27.33 4.30
C LEU A 9 4.29 25.81 4.51
N MET A 10 4.74 25.30 5.65
CA MET A 10 4.67 23.88 5.97
C MET A 10 3.21 23.43 6.09
N ILE A 11 2.37 24.17 6.83
CA ILE A 11 0.93 23.89 6.95
C ILE A 11 0.23 23.96 5.59
N LEU A 12 0.49 25.01 4.80
CA LEU A 12 -0.12 25.18 3.49
C LEU A 12 0.29 24.05 2.52
N SER A 13 1.54 23.59 2.59
CA SER A 13 2.01 22.46 1.78
C SER A 13 1.34 21.14 2.15
N ILE A 14 1.06 20.90 3.45
CA ILE A 14 0.38 19.70 3.94
C ILE A 14 -1.09 19.70 3.48
N THR A 15 -1.76 20.85 3.51
CA THR A 15 -3.18 20.95 3.10
C THR A 15 -3.35 20.74 1.60
N ILE A 16 -2.49 21.33 0.76
CA ILE A 16 -2.56 21.17 -0.70
C ILE A 16 -2.28 19.71 -1.10
N PHE A 17 -1.33 19.06 -0.42
CA PHE A 17 -0.96 17.67 -0.72
C PHE A 17 -2.03 16.66 -0.31
N SER A 18 -2.76 16.91 0.78
CA SER A 18 -3.89 16.07 1.20
C SER A 18 -5.13 16.24 0.32
N GLU A 19 -5.31 17.39 -0.34
CA GLU A 19 -6.38 17.59 -1.33
C GLU A 19 -6.11 16.80 -2.62
N GLU A 20 -4.84 16.57 -2.96
CA GLU A 20 -4.42 15.88 -4.19
C GLU A 20 -4.64 14.35 -4.14
N TYR A 21 -4.48 13.73 -2.96
CA TYR A 21 -4.58 12.26 -2.81
C TYR A 21 -5.65 11.85 -1.80
N LYS A 22 -6.82 11.48 -2.33
CA LYS A 22 -7.94 10.93 -1.58
C LYS A 22 -8.07 9.41 -1.78
N PRO A 23 -8.61 8.67 -0.81
CA PRO A 23 -8.91 7.25 -1.01
C PRO A 23 -10.10 7.12 -1.99
N TYR A 24 -9.88 6.46 -3.12
CA TYR A 24 -10.88 6.19 -4.14
C TYR A 24 -10.83 4.73 -4.59
N LEU A 25 -12.01 4.13 -4.77
CA LEU A 25 -12.13 2.92 -5.58
C LEU A 25 -12.01 3.29 -7.06
N LYS A 26 -11.43 2.40 -7.87
CA LYS A 26 -11.17 2.65 -9.29
C LYS A 26 -12.41 3.13 -10.07
N LYS A 27 -13.58 2.57 -9.79
CA LYS A 27 -14.84 2.95 -10.46
C LYS A 27 -15.27 4.40 -10.22
N ASN A 28 -14.75 5.03 -9.15
CA ASN A 28 -15.14 6.35 -8.69
C ASN A 28 -14.08 7.43 -8.99
N THR A 29 -13.05 7.11 -9.78
CA THR A 29 -12.02 8.08 -10.20
C THR A 29 -11.42 7.75 -11.56
N ASN A 30 -11.11 8.79 -12.34
CA ASN A 30 -10.39 8.68 -13.60
C ASN A 30 -8.88 8.89 -13.46
N ASN A 31 -8.36 8.95 -12.22
CA ASN A 31 -6.95 9.16 -11.98
C ASN A 31 -6.12 7.99 -12.55
N LYS A 32 -5.27 8.29 -13.54
CA LYS A 32 -4.41 7.31 -14.22
C LYS A 32 -3.25 6.84 -13.34
N ASN A 33 -2.90 7.61 -12.31
CA ASN A 33 -1.87 7.24 -11.35
C ASN A 33 -2.38 6.21 -10.33
N LEU A 34 -3.70 6.00 -10.19
CA LEU A 34 -4.23 4.95 -9.32
C LEU A 34 -3.84 3.58 -9.89
N VAL A 35 -3.03 2.82 -9.14
CA VAL A 35 -2.52 1.49 -9.52
C VAL A 35 -3.04 0.37 -8.64
N PHE A 36 -3.60 0.69 -7.48
CA PHE A 36 -4.30 -0.26 -6.64
C PHE A 36 -5.43 0.45 -5.89
N SER A 37 -6.58 -0.17 -5.75
CA SER A 37 -7.61 0.28 -4.81
C SER A 37 -8.45 -0.87 -4.32
N ALA A 38 -8.83 -0.85 -3.04
CA ALA A 38 -9.72 -1.84 -2.48
C ALA A 38 -10.49 -1.28 -1.28
N GLN A 39 -11.65 -1.84 -1.00
CA GLN A 39 -12.37 -1.61 0.25
C GLN A 39 -11.97 -2.67 1.27
N ILE A 40 -11.88 -2.27 2.53
CA ILE A 40 -11.70 -3.21 3.63
C ILE A 40 -13.02 -3.96 3.83
N LYS A 41 -12.96 -5.29 3.89
CA LYS A 41 -14.15 -6.14 4.05
C LYS A 41 -14.92 -5.73 5.30
N ASP A 42 -16.25 -5.67 5.16
CA ASP A 42 -17.19 -5.24 6.22
C ASP A 42 -16.95 -3.81 6.74
N SER A 43 -16.32 -2.94 5.94
CA SER A 43 -16.00 -1.56 6.32
C SER A 43 -16.22 -0.58 5.16
N LYS A 44 -16.46 0.70 5.50
CA LYS A 44 -16.52 1.79 4.51
C LYS A 44 -15.14 2.36 4.16
N LYS A 45 -14.07 1.86 4.79
CA LYS A 45 -12.71 2.34 4.58
C LYS A 45 -12.11 1.75 3.31
N VAL A 46 -11.38 2.58 2.60
CA VAL A 46 -10.73 2.28 1.32
C VAL A 46 -9.23 2.53 1.46
N ILE A 47 -8.47 1.65 0.82
CA ILE A 47 -7.06 1.83 0.54
C ILE A 47 -6.88 2.08 -0.94
N SER A 48 -6.12 3.12 -1.29
CA SER A 48 -5.71 3.45 -2.64
C SER A 48 -4.20 3.62 -2.70
N ILE A 49 -3.57 3.05 -3.73
CA ILE A 49 -2.18 3.30 -4.05
C ILE A 49 -2.10 4.07 -5.36
N TYR A 50 -1.49 5.25 -5.30
CA TYR A 50 -1.13 6.02 -6.49
C TYR A 50 0.34 5.82 -6.82
N LYS A 51 0.66 5.69 -8.10
CA LYS A 51 2.03 5.61 -8.58
C LYS A 51 2.40 6.91 -9.28
N GLU A 52 3.45 7.54 -8.76
CA GLU A 52 4.03 8.72 -9.37
C GLU A 52 5.53 8.55 -9.55
N ASN A 53 5.97 8.53 -10.80
CA ASN A 53 7.36 8.25 -11.15
C ASN A 53 7.83 6.93 -10.50
N LYS A 54 8.77 7.04 -9.54
CA LYS A 54 9.35 5.93 -8.77
C LYS A 54 8.78 5.79 -7.35
N LYS A 55 7.72 6.53 -7.02
CA LYS A 55 7.07 6.54 -5.72
C LYS A 55 5.72 5.83 -5.78
N LEU A 56 5.34 5.20 -4.69
CA LEU A 56 3.97 4.80 -4.40
C LEU A 56 3.42 5.66 -3.28
N ILE A 57 2.19 6.11 -3.38
CA ILE A 57 1.50 6.94 -2.39
C ILE A 57 0.36 6.09 -1.86
N TYR A 58 0.54 5.59 -0.64
CA TYR A 58 -0.47 4.85 0.10
C TYR A 58 -1.46 5.84 0.71
N VAL A 59 -2.74 5.63 0.48
CA VAL A 59 -3.81 6.52 0.94
C VAL A 59 -4.93 5.69 1.55
N TYR A 60 -5.19 5.90 2.84
CA TYR A 60 -6.23 5.20 3.58
C TYR A 60 -7.28 6.19 4.11
N GLY A 61 -8.56 5.82 4.06
CA GLY A 61 -9.64 6.57 4.70
C GLY A 61 -11.02 6.25 4.13
N SER A 62 -12.01 7.06 4.46
CA SER A 62 -13.35 6.99 3.85
C SER A 62 -13.33 7.45 2.39
N GLU A 63 -13.98 6.71 1.50
CA GLU A 63 -13.97 6.99 0.05
C GLU A 63 -14.34 8.46 -0.30
N GLY A 64 -13.50 9.13 -1.08
CA GLY A 64 -13.71 10.50 -1.57
C GLY A 64 -13.50 11.62 -0.55
N GLU A 65 -13.29 11.25 0.72
CA GLU A 65 -13.01 12.18 1.81
C GLU A 65 -11.53 12.53 1.92
N LYS A 66 -11.20 13.42 2.86
CA LYS A 66 -9.81 13.65 3.25
C LYS A 66 -9.20 12.33 3.73
N ALA A 67 -7.99 12.02 3.27
CA ALA A 67 -7.27 10.84 3.72
C ALA A 67 -7.02 10.88 5.23
N GLU A 68 -7.19 9.73 5.88
CA GLU A 68 -6.84 9.51 7.30
C GLU A 68 -5.36 9.14 7.45
N LYS A 69 -4.77 8.55 6.41
CA LYS A 69 -3.34 8.30 6.35
C LYS A 69 -2.82 8.44 4.93
N ILE A 70 -1.69 9.15 4.80
CA ILE A 70 -0.91 9.19 3.57
C ILE A 70 0.53 8.76 3.89
N ILE A 71 1.05 7.80 3.13
CA ILE A 71 2.45 7.37 3.21
C ILE A 71 3.09 7.43 1.84
N ILE A 72 4.22 8.13 1.72
CA ILE A 72 4.98 8.19 0.48
C ILE A 72 6.07 7.12 0.52
N GLY A 73 5.83 6.02 -0.18
CA GLY A 73 6.79 4.96 -0.40
C GLY A 73 7.80 5.32 -1.49
N THR A 74 9.08 5.26 -1.16
CA THR A 74 10.20 5.39 -2.10
C THR A 74 11.06 4.13 -2.02
N ALA A 75 11.31 3.50 -3.17
CA ALA A 75 12.14 2.31 -3.26
C ALA A 75 13.54 2.55 -2.64
N ASN A 76 14.06 1.55 -1.93
CA ASN A 76 15.33 1.57 -1.18
C ASN A 76 15.35 2.54 0.01
N LYS A 77 14.19 3.09 0.39
CA LYS A 77 14.03 3.88 1.61
C LYS A 77 12.99 3.21 2.49
N ASN A 78 11.72 3.38 2.16
CA ASN A 78 10.61 2.89 2.96
C ASN A 78 9.62 2.05 2.16
N LEU A 79 9.90 1.77 0.89
CA LEU A 79 9.07 0.92 0.05
C LEU A 79 9.87 -0.30 -0.38
N PHE A 80 9.34 -1.47 -0.02
CA PHE A 80 9.95 -2.77 -0.29
C PHE A 80 8.90 -3.74 -0.80
N LYS A 81 9.36 -4.88 -1.32
CA LYS A 81 8.53 -6.04 -1.59
C LYS A 81 9.04 -7.26 -0.84
N ASN A 82 8.20 -8.27 -0.73
CA ASN A 82 8.60 -9.66 -0.55
C ASN A 82 7.75 -10.52 -1.48
N GLU A 83 8.21 -11.71 -1.81
CA GLU A 83 7.43 -12.69 -2.55
C GLU A 83 7.83 -14.11 -2.15
N ASN A 84 6.84 -14.99 -2.07
CA ASN A 84 7.03 -16.42 -1.81
C ASN A 84 6.35 -17.21 -2.92
N GLU A 85 6.99 -18.32 -3.34
CA GLU A 85 6.39 -19.31 -4.21
C GLU A 85 6.37 -20.67 -3.50
N ILE A 86 5.19 -21.28 -3.39
CA ILE A 86 5.01 -22.58 -2.74
C ILE A 86 4.54 -23.57 -3.82
N PRO A 87 5.36 -24.58 -4.20
CA PRO A 87 4.95 -25.62 -5.12
C PRO A 87 3.75 -26.41 -4.58
N LEU A 88 2.75 -26.67 -5.42
CA LEU A 88 1.58 -27.46 -5.00
C LEU A 88 1.88 -28.96 -4.91
N ASN A 89 2.78 -29.49 -5.75
CA ASN A 89 3.36 -30.82 -5.65
C ASN A 89 4.69 -30.87 -6.42
N GLU A 90 5.45 -31.97 -6.29
CA GLU A 90 6.76 -32.14 -6.94
C GLU A 90 6.70 -32.26 -8.48
N ASN A 91 5.52 -32.52 -9.07
CA ASN A 91 5.34 -32.89 -10.48
C ASN A 91 4.48 -31.91 -11.28
N ASN A 92 4.15 -30.74 -10.73
CA ASN A 92 3.26 -29.75 -11.34
C ASN A 92 3.91 -28.36 -11.30
N ASN A 93 3.81 -27.63 -12.40
CA ASN A 93 4.32 -26.27 -12.52
C ASN A 93 3.43 -25.22 -11.83
N ASN A 94 2.29 -25.63 -11.26
CA ASN A 94 1.41 -24.75 -10.48
C ASN A 94 2.03 -24.45 -9.10
N LYS A 95 2.11 -23.16 -8.74
CA LYS A 95 2.76 -22.70 -7.50
C LYS A 95 1.92 -21.63 -6.83
N LEU A 96 1.51 -21.78 -5.58
CA LEU A 96 0.90 -20.68 -4.83
C LEU A 96 1.89 -19.51 -4.76
N THR A 97 1.43 -18.29 -5.01
CA THR A 97 2.28 -17.11 -4.93
C THR A 97 1.73 -16.16 -3.89
N GLU A 98 2.62 -15.71 -3.01
CA GLU A 98 2.34 -14.64 -2.06
C GLU A 98 3.19 -13.44 -2.46
N ASN A 99 2.55 -12.30 -2.70
CA ASN A 99 3.26 -11.07 -3.02
C ASN A 99 2.93 -10.01 -1.97
N PHE A 100 3.95 -9.31 -1.52
CA PHE A 100 3.86 -8.36 -0.42
C PHE A 100 4.45 -7.02 -0.86
N ILE A 101 3.75 -5.92 -0.58
CA ILE A 101 4.28 -4.57 -0.68
C ILE A 101 4.27 -3.94 0.70
N LEU A 102 5.45 -3.49 1.13
CA LEU A 102 5.70 -3.02 2.48
C LEU A 102 6.05 -1.53 2.45
N PHE A 103 5.31 -0.73 3.21
CA PHE A 103 5.64 0.65 3.54
C PHE A 103 6.14 0.71 4.98
N LYS A 104 7.45 0.91 5.18
CA LYS A 104 8.08 0.98 6.51
C LYS A 104 8.20 2.41 7.00
N VAL A 105 7.49 2.76 8.07
CA VAL A 105 7.48 4.10 8.65
C VAL A 105 7.72 3.99 10.15
N LYS A 106 8.80 4.58 10.66
CA LYS A 106 9.18 4.42 12.09
C LYS A 106 9.33 2.93 12.37
N ASN A 107 8.67 2.50 13.42
CA ASN A 107 8.54 1.13 13.81
C ASN A 107 7.22 0.52 13.34
N TYR A 108 6.57 1.05 12.30
CA TYR A 108 5.36 0.49 11.72
C TYR A 108 5.61 0.01 10.29
N THR A 109 5.00 -1.11 9.96
CA THR A 109 4.99 -1.67 8.62
C THR A 109 3.56 -1.77 8.16
N TYR A 110 3.25 -1.05 7.09
CA TYR A 110 1.95 -1.10 6.41
C TYR A 110 2.11 -2.01 5.20
N LEU A 111 1.42 -3.13 5.26
CA LEU A 111 1.57 -4.24 4.33
C LEU A 111 0.27 -4.40 3.53
N ILE A 112 0.42 -4.51 2.21
CA ILE A 112 -0.62 -5.05 1.34
C ILE A 112 -0.11 -6.39 0.82
N SER A 113 -0.90 -7.43 1.04
CA SER A 113 -0.58 -8.79 0.63
C SER A 113 -1.54 -9.24 -0.47
N PHE A 114 -1.03 -10.00 -1.43
CA PHE A 114 -1.80 -10.72 -2.43
C PHE A 114 -1.46 -12.20 -2.33
N TYR A 115 -2.48 -13.05 -2.25
CA TYR A 115 -2.36 -14.50 -2.23
C TYR A 115 -3.07 -15.08 -3.45
N ASN A 116 -2.31 -15.70 -4.35
CA ASN A 116 -2.87 -16.50 -5.44
C ASN A 116 -3.11 -17.92 -4.94
N ASN A 117 -4.38 -18.31 -4.90
CA ASN A 117 -4.81 -19.59 -4.34
C ASN A 117 -5.00 -20.68 -5.40
N TYR A 118 -4.62 -20.44 -6.67
CA TYR A 118 -4.58 -21.43 -7.77
C TYR A 118 -5.83 -22.33 -7.88
N GLY A 119 -7.01 -21.75 -7.65
CA GLY A 119 -8.29 -22.47 -7.72
C GLY A 119 -8.59 -23.41 -6.54
N VAL A 120 -7.69 -23.52 -5.56
CA VAL A 120 -7.98 -24.18 -4.26
C VAL A 120 -8.95 -23.32 -3.45
N LYS A 121 -8.79 -21.99 -3.53
CA LYS A 121 -9.69 -20.96 -3.00
C LYS A 121 -9.69 -19.76 -3.93
N GLU A 122 -10.59 -18.82 -3.70
CA GLU A 122 -10.52 -17.50 -4.33
C GLU A 122 -9.23 -16.78 -3.91
N ASN A 123 -8.63 -16.01 -4.83
CA ASN A 123 -7.52 -15.16 -4.49
C ASN A 123 -7.94 -14.18 -3.38
N SER A 124 -6.99 -13.80 -2.53
CA SER A 124 -7.27 -12.89 -1.43
C SER A 124 -6.24 -11.78 -1.35
N TYR A 125 -6.67 -10.67 -0.78
CA TYR A 125 -5.78 -9.57 -0.41
C TYR A 125 -6.03 -9.22 1.05
N THR A 126 -4.96 -8.86 1.74
CA THR A 126 -5.05 -8.35 3.11
C THR A 126 -4.38 -7.00 3.22
N LEU A 127 -4.85 -6.21 4.18
CA LEU A 127 -4.19 -5.02 4.68
C LEU A 127 -3.78 -5.27 6.12
N THR A 128 -2.48 -5.25 6.37
CA THR A 128 -1.91 -5.51 7.69
C THR A 128 -1.08 -4.31 8.14
N VAL A 129 -1.17 -3.94 9.40
CA VAL A 129 -0.28 -2.97 10.05
C VAL A 129 0.38 -3.66 11.23
N ALA A 130 1.70 -3.78 11.17
CA ALA A 130 2.51 -4.35 12.23
C ALA A 130 3.40 -3.28 12.86
N LYS A 131 3.74 -3.46 14.14
CA LYS A 131 4.71 -2.64 14.87
C LYS A 131 5.95 -3.48 15.16
N ASN A 132 7.13 -2.89 14.94
CA ASN A 132 8.44 -3.54 15.01
C ASN A 132 8.56 -4.80 14.13
N ASP A 133 7.78 -4.92 13.05
CA ASP A 133 7.67 -6.14 12.24
C ASP A 133 7.22 -7.40 13.02
N GLU A 134 6.69 -7.24 14.23
CA GLU A 134 6.36 -8.33 15.16
C GLU A 134 4.90 -8.26 15.65
N GLU A 135 4.48 -7.11 16.17
CA GLU A 135 3.18 -6.92 16.80
C GLU A 135 2.14 -6.50 15.76
N ILE A 136 1.22 -7.41 15.40
CA ILE A 136 0.11 -7.09 14.48
C ILE A 136 -0.92 -6.22 15.20
N LEU A 137 -1.09 -4.98 14.74
CA LEU A 137 -2.05 -4.02 15.28
C LEU A 137 -3.36 -3.99 14.48
N PHE A 138 -3.28 -4.34 13.21
CA PHE A 138 -4.41 -4.37 12.30
C PHE A 138 -4.18 -5.46 11.26
N ASP A 139 -5.17 -6.30 11.03
CA ASP A 139 -5.13 -7.27 9.94
C ASP A 139 -6.55 -7.51 9.45
N LYS A 140 -6.80 -7.17 8.19
CA LYS A 140 -8.12 -7.28 7.57
C LYS A 140 -8.03 -7.74 6.13
N GLU A 141 -8.96 -8.61 5.77
CA GLU A 141 -9.23 -8.93 4.37
C GLU A 141 -9.75 -7.71 3.62
N LEU A 142 -9.39 -7.61 2.35
CA LEU A 142 -9.97 -6.66 1.41
C LEU A 142 -11.08 -7.36 0.63
N ASP A 143 -12.13 -6.62 0.29
CA ASP A 143 -13.25 -7.14 -0.49
C ASP A 143 -12.81 -7.40 -1.94
N ILE A 144 -12.59 -8.69 -2.25
CA ILE A 144 -12.10 -9.18 -3.54
C ILE A 144 -12.99 -8.75 -4.71
N SER A 145 -14.29 -8.56 -4.49
CA SER A 145 -15.25 -8.20 -5.54
C SER A 145 -15.05 -6.78 -6.09
N ILE A 146 -14.31 -5.95 -5.35
CA ILE A 146 -14.09 -4.52 -5.65
C ILE A 146 -12.62 -4.11 -5.59
N VAL A 147 -11.70 -5.09 -5.57
CA VAL A 147 -10.27 -4.83 -5.76
C VAL A 147 -10.02 -4.43 -7.21
N TYR A 148 -9.23 -3.37 -7.37
CA TYR A 148 -8.52 -3.07 -8.59
C TYR A 148 -7.03 -3.23 -8.32
N ASP A 149 -6.37 -4.15 -9.01
CA ASP A 149 -4.92 -4.39 -8.91
C ASP A 149 -4.26 -4.24 -10.29
N ASN A 150 -3.47 -3.18 -10.43
CA ASN A 150 -2.53 -2.96 -11.52
C ASN A 150 -1.15 -2.66 -10.94
N LEU A 151 -0.77 -3.41 -9.91
CA LEU A 151 0.44 -3.20 -9.12
C LEU A 151 1.28 -4.48 -9.04
N PHE A 152 0.76 -5.57 -8.49
CA PHE A 152 1.57 -6.76 -8.17
C PHE A 152 2.16 -7.45 -9.41
N ASN A 153 1.47 -7.44 -10.54
CA ASN A 153 1.95 -8.08 -11.78
C ASN A 153 2.83 -7.16 -12.66
N THR A 154 3.17 -5.97 -12.19
CA THR A 154 3.87 -4.97 -13.00
C THR A 154 5.40 -5.11 -12.94
N ASN A 155 6.07 -4.62 -13.99
CA ASN A 155 7.53 -4.45 -13.99
C ASN A 155 8.02 -3.50 -12.88
N PHE A 156 7.15 -2.62 -12.37
CA PHE A 156 7.50 -1.77 -11.25
C PHE A 156 7.64 -2.60 -9.97
N PHE A 157 6.64 -3.43 -9.64
CA PHE A 157 6.69 -4.32 -8.47
C PHE A 157 7.92 -5.23 -8.54
N LYS A 158 8.16 -5.89 -9.67
CA LYS A 158 9.32 -6.78 -9.85
C LYS A 158 10.68 -6.13 -9.57
N LYS A 159 10.78 -4.81 -9.76
CA LYS A 159 12.00 -4.01 -9.54
C LYS A 159 12.07 -3.36 -8.16
N LEU A 160 11.05 -3.52 -7.30
CA LEU A 160 11.14 -3.08 -5.92
C LEU A 160 12.21 -3.91 -5.18
N PRO A 161 12.95 -3.29 -4.26
CA PRO A 161 13.91 -4.02 -3.44
C PRO A 161 13.19 -4.98 -2.50
N TYR A 162 13.79 -6.13 -2.25
CA TYR A 162 13.34 -7.04 -1.20
C TYR A 162 13.53 -6.40 0.18
N ASP A 163 12.62 -6.71 1.09
CA ASP A 163 12.80 -6.38 2.50
C ASP A 163 13.71 -7.42 3.15
N ASN A 164 14.98 -7.06 3.37
CA ASN A 164 15.97 -7.94 3.99
C ASN A 164 15.99 -7.84 5.53
N GLY A 165 15.02 -7.13 6.14
CA GLY A 165 15.01 -6.82 7.56
C GLY A 165 16.00 -5.70 7.92
N VAL A 166 15.50 -4.73 8.71
CA VAL A 166 16.17 -3.51 9.20
C VAL A 166 16.40 -2.41 8.15
N VAL A 167 15.68 -1.27 8.27
CA VAL A 167 16.19 0.10 8.55
C VAL A 167 14.98 1.08 8.46
N ALA A 168 14.87 1.98 9.44
CA ALA A 168 13.85 3.04 9.49
C ALA A 168 14.17 4.22 8.55
N TYR A 169 13.21 4.59 7.69
CA TYR A 169 13.28 5.79 6.85
C TYR A 169 11.92 6.50 6.75
N TYR A 170 11.92 7.84 6.68
CA TYR A 170 10.74 8.67 6.97
C TYR A 170 10.34 9.62 5.83
N VAL A 171 9.06 9.53 5.40
CA VAL A 171 8.20 10.67 5.01
C VAL A 171 6.75 10.26 5.25
N THR A 172 6.04 10.95 6.16
CA THR A 172 4.59 10.83 6.35
C THR A 172 3.98 12.21 6.51
N TYR A 173 2.71 12.35 6.12
CA TYR A 173 1.90 13.53 6.38
C TYR A 173 0.67 13.08 7.16
N ASP A 174 0.44 13.71 8.32
CA ASP A 174 -0.77 13.56 9.15
C ASP A 174 -1.73 14.74 8.85
#